data_AF-A0AAD6NPQ7-F1
#
_entry.id   AF-A0AAD6NPQ7-F1
#
_cell.length_a   1.000
_cell.length_b   1.000
_cell.length_c   1.000
_cell.angle_alpha   90.00
_cell.angle_beta   90.00
_cell.angle_gamma   90.00
#
_symmetry.space_group_name_H-M   'P 1'
#
loop_
_entity.id
_entity.type
_entity.pdbx_description
1 polymer ?
#
loop_
_entity_poly.entity_id
_entity_poly.type
_entity_poly.pdbx_seq_one_letter_code
_entity_poly.pdbx_strand_id
1 'polypeptide(L)'
;MIVGEVEANHISPTFVSRFIEALFFYGAYFDRIETCLEQSTEHGTITEAILSEGIENKVAMEGTDRGARNVKIDVWSLINHFT
;
A
#
# COMPACT_ATOMS: atom_id res chain seq x y z
N MET A 1 13.23 19.16 -5.91
CA MET A 1 12.48 17.98 -6.38
C MET A 1 11.33 17.75 -5.42
N ILE A 2 10.11 17.46 -5.90
CA ILE A 2 8.96 17.08 -5.06
C ILE A 2 8.70 15.60 -5.33
N VAL A 3 8.59 14.79 -4.26
CA VAL A 3 8.36 13.34 -4.32
C VAL A 3 7.03 13.05 -3.62
N GLY A 4 6.13 12.32 -4.29
CA GLY A 4 4.88 11.82 -3.71
C GLY A 4 4.93 10.30 -3.68
N GLU A 5 4.83 9.73 -2.48
CA GLU A 5 5.00 8.30 -2.22
C GLU A 5 3.96 7.79 -1.22
N VAL A 6 3.71 6.48 -1.23
CA VAL A 6 2.74 5.86 -0.31
C VAL A 6 3.38 5.67 1.07
N GLU A 7 2.79 6.30 2.09
CA GLU A 7 3.25 6.19 3.48
C GLU A 7 2.86 4.84 4.10
N ALA A 8 3.66 3.80 3.83
CA ALA A 8 3.47 2.46 4.37
C ALA A 8 4.81 1.72 4.50
N ASN A 9 4.93 0.76 5.43
CA ASN A 9 6.17 0.03 5.69
C ASN A 9 6.19 -1.38 5.04
N HIS A 10 6.12 -1.39 3.72
CA HIS A 10 5.99 -2.64 2.96
C HIS A 10 7.29 -3.45 2.80
N ILE A 11 8.32 -3.17 3.62
CA ILE A 11 9.62 -3.85 3.55
C ILE A 11 9.72 -5.02 4.53
N SER A 12 8.90 -5.07 5.59
CA SER A 12 9.06 -6.08 6.64
C SER A 12 9.21 -7.51 6.07
N PRO A 13 10.23 -8.28 6.49
CA PRO A 13 10.43 -9.64 6.00
C PRO A 13 9.41 -10.62 6.61
N THR A 14 8.84 -10.30 7.76
CA THR A 14 7.92 -11.19 8.49
C THR A 14 6.49 -11.08 7.94
N PHE A 15 5.87 -12.21 7.61
CA PHE A 15 4.49 -12.26 7.13
C PHE A 15 3.50 -11.53 8.06
N VAL A 16 3.53 -11.83 9.36
CA VAL A 16 2.57 -11.27 10.34
C VAL A 16 2.60 -9.73 10.34
N SER A 17 3.78 -9.12 10.32
CA SER A 17 3.89 -7.65 10.27
C SER A 17 3.32 -7.10 8.97
N ARG A 18 3.61 -7.73 7.83
CA ARG A 18 3.04 -7.31 6.53
C ARG A 18 1.52 -7.45 6.49
N PHE A 19 0.99 -8.54 7.05
CA PHE A 19 -0.45 -8.79 7.12
C PHE A 19 -1.15 -7.71 7.96
N ILE A 20 -0.61 -7.40 9.14
CA ILE A 20 -1.17 -6.35 10.01
C ILE A 20 -1.13 -4.98 9.33
N GLU A 21 0.00 -4.63 8.72
CA GLU A 21 0.13 -3.35 8.01
C GLU A 21 -0.80 -3.25 6.81
N ALA A 22 -0.89 -4.31 5.99
CA ALA A 22 -1.82 -4.36 4.86
C ALA A 22 -3.27 -4.24 5.34
N LEU A 23 -3.65 -4.95 6.40
CA LEU A 23 -5.00 -4.89 6.95
C LEU A 23 -5.40 -3.47 7.34
N PHE A 24 -4.55 -2.76 8.08
CA PHE A 24 -4.85 -1.38 8.47
C PHE A 24 -4.81 -0.40 7.28
N PHE A 25 -3.84 -0.56 6.39
CA PHE A 25 -3.70 0.32 5.22
C PHE A 25 -4.89 0.18 4.26
N TYR A 26 -5.19 -1.04 3.82
CA TYR A 26 -6.28 -1.30 2.89
C TYR A 26 -7.64 -1.07 3.56
N GLY A 27 -7.79 -1.40 4.85
CA GLY A 27 -9.02 -1.10 5.61
C GLY A 27 -9.39 0.38 5.57
N ALA A 28 -8.43 1.28 5.85
CA ALA A 28 -8.66 2.71 5.75
C ALA A 28 -9.02 3.20 4.33
N TYR A 29 -8.51 2.52 3.29
CA TYR A 29 -8.88 2.79 1.91
C TYR A 29 -10.30 2.34 1.59
N PHE A 30 -10.71 1.16 2.06
CA PHE A 30 -12.09 0.68 1.87
C PHE A 30 -13.10 1.55 2.62
N ASP A 31 -12.81 1.97 3.86
CA ASP A 31 -13.65 2.92 4.62
C ASP A 31 -13.81 4.25 3.85
N ARG A 32 -12.73 4.72 3.22
CA ARG A 32 -12.75 5.92 2.37
C ARG A 32 -13.58 5.71 1.11
N ILE A 33 -13.46 4.57 0.43
CA ILE A 33 -14.26 4.25 -0.75
C ILE A 33 -15.74 4.26 -0.36
N GLU A 34 -16.12 3.56 0.70
CA GLU A 34 -17.51 3.54 1.18
C GLU A 34 -18.05 4.95 1.51
N THR A 35 -17.21 5.81 2.09
CA THR A 35 -17.63 7.16 2.50
C THR A 35 -17.67 8.16 1.34
N CYS A 36 -16.78 8.03 0.36
CA CYS A 36 -16.55 9.05 -0.67
C CYS A 36 -16.94 8.63 -2.10
N LEU A 37 -17.13 7.34 -2.34
CA LEU A 37 -17.45 6.77 -3.65
C LEU A 37 -18.70 5.91 -3.53
N GLU A 38 -19.69 6.15 -4.37
CA GLU A 38 -20.78 5.19 -4.52
C GLU A 38 -20.19 3.88 -5.08
N GLN A 39 -20.33 2.78 -4.33
CA GLN A 39 -19.78 1.45 -4.66
C GLN A 39 -20.19 0.95 -6.06
N SER A 40 -21.28 1.46 -6.62
CA SER A 40 -21.77 1.12 -7.96
C SER A 40 -21.17 1.95 -9.10
N THR A 41 -20.25 2.86 -8.81
CA THR A 41 -19.57 3.66 -9.86
C THR A 41 -18.40 2.88 -10.43
N GLU A 42 -18.14 3.06 -11.73
CA GLU A 42 -16.97 2.50 -12.41
C GLU A 42 -15.66 2.82 -11.66
N HIS A 43 -15.57 4.03 -11.09
CA HIS A 43 -14.43 4.45 -10.29
C HIS A 43 -14.25 3.66 -8.99
N GLY A 44 -15.35 3.31 -8.30
CA GLY A 44 -15.32 2.44 -7.13
C GLY A 44 -14.74 1.07 -7.49
N THR A 45 -15.32 0.41 -8.49
CA THR A 45 -14.89 -0.92 -8.96
C THR A 45 -13.43 -0.94 -9.42
N ILE A 46 -12.99 0.06 -10.18
CA ILE A 46 -11.57 0.15 -10.61
C ILE A 46 -10.65 0.31 -9.40
N THR A 47 -11.04 1.15 -8.43
CA THR A 47 -10.23 1.36 -7.23
C THR A 47 -10.11 0.07 -6.42
N GLU A 48 -11.21 -0.65 -6.21
CA GLU A 48 -11.19 -1.94 -5.51
C GLU A 48 -10.32 -2.98 -6.21
N ALA A 49 -10.36 -3.05 -7.54
CA ALA A 49 -9.51 -3.96 -8.32
C ALA A 49 -8.01 -3.67 -8.12
N ILE A 50 -7.63 -2.38 -8.14
CA ILE A 50 -6.24 -1.95 -7.88
C ILE A 50 -5.82 -2.29 -6.44
N LEU A 51 -6.70 -2.09 -5.46
CA LEU A 51 -6.42 -2.46 -4.06
C LEU A 51 -6.26 -3.97 -3.90
N SER A 52 -7.08 -4.78 -4.60
CA SER A 52 -6.98 -6.24 -4.59
C SER A 52 -5.62 -6.73 -5.09
N GLU A 53 -5.13 -6.18 -6.21
CA GLU A 53 -3.80 -6.51 -6.73
C GLU A 53 -2.70 -6.11 -5.74
N GLY A 54 -2.85 -4.98 -5.07
CA GLY A 54 -1.96 -4.54 -4.00
C GLY A 54 -1.94 -5.51 -2.81
N ILE A 55 -3.11 -5.98 -2.36
CA ILE A 55 -3.24 -6.95 -1.28
C ILE A 55 -2.55 -8.27 -1.65
N GLU A 56 -2.79 -8.79 -2.86
CA GLU A 56 -2.15 -10.02 -3.34
C GLU A 56 -0.61 -9.89 -3.33
N ASN A 57 -0.10 -8.79 -3.88
CA ASN A 57 1.34 -8.48 -3.85
C ASN A 57 1.93 -8.41 -2.44
N LYS A 58 1.16 -7.98 -1.43
CA LYS A 58 1.66 -7.80 -0.06
C LYS A 58 1.54 -9.03 0.82
N VAL A 59 0.46 -9.78 0.65
CA VAL A 59 0.09 -10.89 1.52
C VAL A 59 0.51 -12.22 0.91
N ALA A 60 0.30 -12.43 -0.39
CA ALA A 60 0.50 -13.73 -1.03
C ALA A 60 1.91 -13.91 -1.62
N MET A 61 2.55 -12.83 -2.10
CA MET A 61 3.85 -12.91 -2.76
C MET A 61 5.03 -12.87 -1.78
N GLU A 62 6.07 -13.65 -2.06
CA GLU A 62 7.30 -13.73 -1.27
C GLU A 62 8.55 -13.48 -2.14
N GLY A 63 9.69 -13.21 -1.48
CA GLY A 63 10.99 -13.16 -2.15
C GLY A 63 11.11 -12.09 -3.24
N THR A 64 11.61 -12.49 -4.41
CA THR A 64 11.83 -11.62 -5.59
C THR A 64 10.55 -11.28 -6.33
N ASP A 65 9.49 -12.05 -6.10
CA ASP A 65 8.23 -11.87 -6.80
C ASP A 65 7.44 -10.69 -6.21
N ARG A 66 7.86 -10.18 -5.04
CA ARG A 66 7.20 -9.09 -4.33
C ARG A 66 7.51 -7.71 -4.94
N GLY A 67 6.52 -7.10 -5.61
CA GLY A 67 6.57 -5.74 -6.14
C GLY A 67 6.31 -4.60 -5.12
N ALA A 68 6.55 -3.35 -5.55
CA ALA A 68 6.24 -2.07 -4.88
C ALA A 68 6.61 -1.97 -3.39
N ARG A 69 7.89 -1.72 -3.06
CA ARG A 69 8.38 -1.64 -1.67
C ARG A 69 8.26 -0.22 -1.12
N ASN A 70 7.04 0.19 -0.78
CA ASN A 70 6.81 1.48 -0.13
C ASN A 70 7.51 1.51 1.24
N VAL A 71 8.00 2.69 1.60
CA VAL A 71 8.73 2.95 2.83
C VAL A 71 8.17 4.19 3.49
N LYS A 72 8.25 4.26 4.83
CA LYS A 72 7.83 5.44 5.58
C LYS A 72 8.73 6.65 5.31
N ILE A 73 8.21 7.84 5.59
CA ILE A 73 8.92 9.11 5.39
C ILE A 73 10.30 9.14 6.04
N ASP A 74 10.48 8.50 7.19
CA ASP A 74 11.78 8.43 7.88
C ASP A 74 12.87 7.79 7.01
N VAL A 75 12.50 6.75 6.25
CA VAL A 75 13.42 6.07 5.31
C VAL A 75 13.69 6.97 4.11
N TRP A 76 12.67 7.66 3.59
CA TRP A 76 12.81 8.62 2.50
C TRP A 76 13.69 9.83 2.87
N SER A 77 13.56 10.34 4.09
CA SER A 77 14.38 11.44 4.59
C SER A 77 15.85 11.06 4.68
N LEU A 78 16.16 9.79 4.98
CA LEU A 78 17.54 9.28 4.96
C LEU A 78 18.08 9.17 3.54
N ILE A 79 17.31 8.60 2.59
CA ILE A 79 17.74 8.44 1.19
C ILE A 79 18.07 9.81 0.57
N ASN A 80 17.20 10.80 0.77
CA ASN A 80 17.40 12.15 0.21
C ASN A 80 18.52 12.95 0.90
N HIS A 81 19.02 12.50 2.05
CA HIS A 81 20.20 13.12 2.68
C HIS A 81 21.52 12.70 2.03
N PHE A 82 21.53 11.63 1.23
CA PHE A 82 22.72 11.09 0.55
C PHE A 82 22.74 11.35 -0.97
N THR A 83 21.76 12.08 -1.50
CA THR A 83 21.64 12.48 -2.92
C THR A 83 21.58 13.99 -3.04
#